data_AF-A0A3C0JG06-F1
#
_entry.id   AF-A0A3C0JG06-F1
#
_cell.length_a   1.000
_cell.length_b   1.000
_cell.length_c   1.000
_cell.angle_alpha   90.00
_cell.angle_beta   90.00
_cell.angle_gamma   90.00
#
_symmetry.space_group_name_H-M   'P 1'
#
loop_
_entity.id
_entity.type
_entity.pdbx_description
1 polymer ?
#
loop_
_entity_poly.entity_id
_entity_poly.type
_entity_poly.pdbx_seq_one_letter_code
_entity_poly.pdbx_strand_id
1 'polypeptide(L)' 'KQRVAYLLLYLAEDGGDQAVYLPSRDDMGAMLAITTETASRIVAALKREGIINVVSTHRALIDKTRLTELCEN' A
#
# COMPACT_ATOMS: atom_id res chain seq x y z
N LYS A 1 -6.80 -5.86 -5.08
CA LYS A 1 -5.84 -4.74 -5.05
C LYS A 1 -6.44 -3.52 -4.33
N GLN A 2 -7.67 -3.11 -4.66
CA GLN A 2 -8.45 -2.03 -4.02
C GLN A 2 -8.27 -1.93 -2.49
N ARG A 3 -8.53 -3.00 -1.71
CA ARG A 3 -8.39 -2.96 -0.23
C ARG A 3 -7.02 -2.48 0.26
N VAL A 4 -5.94 -2.91 -0.40
CA VAL A 4 -4.59 -2.47 -0.07
C VAL A 4 -4.36 -1.03 -0.51
N ALA A 5 -4.91 -0.62 -1.67
CA ALA A 5 -4.80 0.75 -2.14
C ALA A 5 -5.51 1.73 -1.18
N TYR A 6 -6.74 1.42 -0.76
CA TYR A 6 -7.47 2.19 0.25
C TYR A 6 -6.69 2.32 1.56
N LEU A 7 -6.12 1.21 2.07
CA LEU A 7 -5.31 1.27 3.29
C LEU A 7 -4.12 2.21 3.14
N LEU A 8 -3.39 2.15 2.03
CA LEU A 8 -2.21 2.99 1.81
C LEU A 8 -2.59 4.47 1.63
N LEU A 9 -3.71 4.77 0.98
CA LEU A 9 -4.24 6.14 0.89
C LEU A 9 -4.62 6.67 2.27
N TYR A 10 -5.37 5.89 3.05
CA TYR A 10 -5.77 6.24 4.41
C TYR A 10 -4.55 6.53 5.32
N LEU A 11 -3.51 5.69 5.25
CA LEU A 11 -2.27 5.88 6.02
C LEU A 11 -1.41 7.06 5.51
N ALA A 12 -1.71 7.58 4.32
CA ALA A 12 -0.99 8.70 3.71
C ALA A 12 -1.61 10.07 4.00
N GLU A 13 -2.87 10.11 4.44
CA GLU A 13 -3.57 11.37 4.78
C GLU A 13 -2.89 12.10 5.94
N ASP A 14 -2.20 11.38 6.83
CA ASP A 14 -1.55 11.94 8.03
C ASP A 14 -0.15 12.56 7.74
N GLY A 15 0.42 12.34 6.55
CA GLY A 15 1.87 12.48 6.34
C GLY A 15 2.34 13.19 5.06
N GLY A 16 1.68 14.25 4.59
CA GLY A 16 2.23 15.17 3.56
C GLY A 16 2.90 14.50 2.33
N ASP A 17 4.01 15.10 1.87
CA ASP A 17 4.89 14.57 0.79
C ASP A 17 5.99 13.62 1.32
N GLN A 18 5.86 13.13 2.55
CA GLN A 18 6.84 12.23 3.14
C GLN A 18 6.53 10.76 2.83
N ALA A 19 7.51 9.88 3.03
CA ALA A 19 7.30 8.44 2.92
C ALA A 19 6.25 7.96 3.92
N VAL A 20 5.22 7.29 3.42
CA VAL A 20 4.08 6.83 4.20
C VAL A 20 4.40 5.55 4.95
N TYR A 21 3.67 5.25 6.02
CA TYR A 21 3.77 3.97 6.70
C TYR A 21 3.31 2.84 5.76
N LEU A 22 4.18 1.84 5.57
CA LEU A 22 3.87 0.63 4.83
C LEU A 22 3.83 -0.54 5.83
N PRO A 23 2.65 -1.02 6.25
CA PRO A 23 2.55 -2.11 7.22
C PRO A 23 3.25 -3.40 6.73
N SER A 24 3.56 -4.28 7.68
CA SER A 24 4.02 -5.62 7.34
C SER A 24 2.90 -6.38 6.61
N ARG A 25 3.23 -7.45 5.90
CA ARG A 25 2.24 -8.18 5.07
C ARG A 25 1.30 -8.97 5.96
N ASP A 26 1.79 -9.34 7.13
CA ASP A 26 1.03 -9.97 8.20
C ASP A 26 0.01 -8.99 8.79
N ASP A 27 0.45 -7.78 9.15
CA ASP A 27 -0.44 -6.71 9.62
C ASP A 27 -1.51 -6.38 8.57
N MET A 28 -1.11 -6.25 7.29
CA MET A 28 -2.06 -6.01 6.20
C MET A 28 -3.08 -7.15 6.08
N GLY A 29 -2.67 -8.39 6.31
CA GLY A 29 -3.55 -9.55 6.31
C GLY A 29 -4.60 -9.46 7.42
N ALA A 30 -4.16 -9.16 8.64
CA ALA A 30 -5.03 -8.96 9.79
C ALA A 30 -5.98 -7.76 9.61
N MET A 31 -5.48 -6.62 9.15
CA MET A 31 -6.26 -5.38 8.97
C MET A 31 -7.32 -5.50 7.87
N LEU A 32 -7.02 -6.23 6.79
CA LEU A 32 -7.87 -6.27 5.59
C LEU A 32 -8.66 -7.58 5.44
N ALA A 33 -8.57 -8.47 6.43
CA ALA A 33 -9.13 -9.82 6.39
C ALA A 33 -8.74 -10.58 5.11
N ILE A 34 -7.45 -10.54 4.76
CA ILE A 34 -6.85 -11.30 3.65
C ILE A 34 -5.66 -12.11 4.15
N THR A 35 -5.19 -13.09 3.38
CA THR A 35 -3.99 -13.83 3.78
C THR A 35 -2.73 -12.98 3.60
N THR A 36 -1.71 -13.24 4.42
CA THR A 36 -0.37 -12.67 4.29
C THR A 36 0.21 -12.88 2.88
N GLU A 37 -0.08 -14.02 2.26
CA GLU A 37 0.29 -14.32 0.87
C GLU A 37 -0.42 -13.41 -0.14
N THR A 38 -1.73 -13.19 0.01
CA THR A 38 -2.49 -12.27 -0.86
C THR A 38 -1.98 -10.83 -0.71
N ALA A 39 -1.75 -10.37 0.52
CA ALA A 39 -1.15 -9.07 0.78
C ALA A 39 0.22 -8.95 0.09
N SER A 40 1.07 -9.97 0.23
CA SER A 40 2.39 -10.02 -0.39
C SER A 40 2.33 -9.93 -1.92
N ARG A 41 1.45 -10.71 -2.56
CA ARG A 41 1.26 -10.69 -4.03
C ARG A 41 0.80 -9.33 -4.52
N ILE A 42 -0.12 -8.68 -3.79
CA ILE A 42 -0.62 -7.34 -4.13
C ILE A 42 0.52 -6.31 -4.00
N VAL A 43 1.23 -6.27 -2.88
CA VAL A 43 2.33 -5.32 -2.67
C VAL A 43 3.43 -5.53 -3.72
N ALA A 44 3.77 -6.78 -4.05
CA ALA A 44 4.75 -7.08 -5.10
C ALA A 44 4.29 -6.61 -6.49
N ALA A 45 2.98 -6.68 -6.80
CA ALA A 45 2.45 -6.13 -8.05
C ALA A 45 2.57 -4.60 -8.07
N LEU A 46 2.14 -3.91 -7.02
CA LEU A 46 2.20 -2.45 -6.92
C LEU A 46 3.64 -1.92 -7.00
N LYS A 47 4.61 -2.64 -6.42
CA LYS A 47 6.05 -2.34 -6.58
C LYS A 47 6.52 -2.47 -8.03
N ARG A 48 6.17 -3.57 -8.70
CA ARG A 48 6.54 -3.78 -10.12
C ARG A 48 5.91 -2.74 -11.03
N GLU A 49 4.73 -2.25 -10.68
CA GLU A 49 4.01 -1.18 -11.39
C GLU A 49 4.57 0.22 -11.07
N GLY A 50 5.54 0.35 -10.16
CA GLY A 50 6.12 1.63 -9.72
C GLY A 50 5.22 2.46 -8.81
N ILE A 51 4.09 1.92 -8.37
CA ILE A 51 3.10 2.59 -7.51
C ILE A 51 3.59 2.68 -6.06
N ILE A 52 4.43 1.72 -5.63
CA ILE A 52 5.06 1.70 -4.30
C ILE A 52 6.57 1.59 -4.46
N ASN A 53 7.30 2.55 -3.90
CA ASN A 53 8.75 2.52 -3.82
C ASN A 53 9.18 2.47 -2.34
N VAL A 54 9.70 1.33 -1.90
CA VAL A 54 10.10 1.14 -0.49
C VAL A 54 11.39 1.89 -0.23
N VAL A 55 11.36 2.77 0.78
CA VAL A 55 12.48 3.62 1.17
C VAL A 55 13.24 2.99 2.35
N SER A 56 12.50 2.41 3.30
CA SER A 56 13.07 1.71 4.45
C SER A 56 12.06 0.71 5.03
N THR A 57 12.46 0.03 6.09
CA THR A 57 11.55 -0.81 6.89
C THR A 57 10.30 -0.01 7.27
N HIS A 58 9.14 -0.54 6.92
CA HIS A 58 7.82 0.08 7.09
C HIS A 58 7.61 1.48 6.48
N ARG A 59 8.42 1.91 5.51
CA ARG A 59 8.23 3.20 4.83
C ARG A 59 8.30 3.07 3.31
N ALA A 60 7.40 3.74 2.62
CA ALA A 60 7.39 3.78 1.15
C ALA A 60 6.92 5.13 0.62
N LEU A 61 7.43 5.51 -0.55
CA LEU A 61 6.78 6.51 -1.40
C LEU A 61 5.66 5.82 -2.16
N ILE A 62 4.54 6.52 -2.31
CA ILE A 62 3.37 6.02 -3.02
C ILE A 62 2.92 7.00 -4.09
N ASP A 63 2.44 6.48 -5.22
CA ASP A 63 1.74 7.26 -6.22
C ASP A 63 0.25 7.37 -5.82
N LYS A 64 -0.11 8.48 -5.17
CA LYS A 64 -1.47 8.70 -4.65
C LYS A 64 -2.50 8.68 -5.78
N THR A 65 -2.20 9.31 -6.92
CA THR A 65 -3.10 9.35 -8.08
C THR A 65 -3.41 7.94 -8.58
N ARG A 66 -2.38 7.13 -8.82
CA ARG A 66 -2.58 5.75 -9.32
C ARG A 66 -3.24 4.83 -8.29
N LEU A 67 -3.02 5.06 -6.99
CA LEU A 67 -3.74 4.34 -5.95
C LEU A 67 -5.23 4.71 -5.92
N THR A 68 -5.58 5.98 -6.10
CA THR A 68 -6.97 6.44 -6.20
C THR A 68 -7.67 5.81 -7.41
N GLU A 69 -7.03 5.79 -8.58
CA GLU A 69 -7.57 5.11 -9.77
C GLU A 69 -7.86 3.62 -9.52
N LEU A 70 -7.00 2.94 -8.75
CA LEU A 70 -7.20 1.53 -8.37
C LEU A 70 -8.34 1.33 -7.37
N CYS A 71 -8.81 2.39 -6.71
CA CYS A 71 -9.92 2.35 -5.76
C CYS A 71 -11.28 2.59 -6.42
N GLU A 72 -11.29 3.29 -7.56
CA GLU A 72 -12.49 3.67 -8.33
C GLU A 72 -12.89 2.64 -9.41
N ASN A 73 -11.97 1.75 -9.80
CA ASN A 73 -12.23 0.58 -10.66
C ASN A 73 -12.49 -0.67 -9.83
#